data_AF-A0A4D6RZG9-F1
#
_entry.id   AF-A0A4D6RZG9-F1
#
_cell.length_a   1.000
_cell.length_b   1.000
_cell.length_c   1.000
_cell.angle_alpha   90.00
_cell.angle_beta   90.00
_cell.angle_gamma   90.00
#
_symmetry.space_group_name_H-M   'P 1'
#
loop_
_entity.id
_entity.type
_entity.pdbx_description
1 polymer ?
#
loop_
_entity_poly.entity_id
_entity_poly.type
_entity_poly.pdbx_seq_one_letter_code
_entity_poly.pdbx_strand_id
1 'polypeptide(L)'
;SLPKVQQPFSSKSMDDLISFLNGSHGESDDSIVCLLIHNIDGPGLRDPDTQLCLGQIAACSHIRIVTSIDHVNAPLLWDKKMVHTQFNWCWYHVPTFAPYTIEATFFPLILAHGGTAQSAKTAAIVLQSLT
;
A
#
# COMPACT_ATOMS: atom_id res chain seq x y z
N SER A 1 -4.53 -14.01 -40.62
CA SER A 1 -4.42 -14.35 -39.20
C SER A 1 -4.91 -13.17 -38.40
N LEU A 2 -6.15 -13.21 -37.91
CA LEU A 2 -6.74 -12.10 -37.15
C LEU A 2 -6.04 -11.94 -35.79
N PRO A 3 -5.86 -10.70 -35.30
CA PRO A 3 -5.28 -10.47 -33.99
C PRO A 3 -6.25 -10.97 -32.92
N LYS A 4 -5.70 -11.66 -31.92
CA LYS A 4 -6.43 -12.19 -30.78
C LYS A 4 -7.09 -11.01 -30.07
N VAL A 5 -8.41 -10.91 -30.19
CA VAL A 5 -9.22 -9.89 -29.53
C VAL A 5 -9.01 -10.04 -28.02
N GLN A 6 -8.30 -9.09 -27.43
CA GLN A 6 -8.17 -8.94 -25.99
C GLN A 6 -9.58 -8.81 -25.42
N GLN A 7 -10.02 -9.81 -24.66
CA GLN A 7 -11.32 -9.77 -24.00
C GLN A 7 -11.38 -8.53 -23.10
N PRO A 8 -12.51 -7.80 -23.07
CA PRO A 8 -12.69 -6.71 -22.13
C PRO A 8 -12.67 -7.28 -20.71
N PHE A 9 -11.71 -6.83 -19.91
CA PHE A 9 -11.59 -7.18 -18.49
C PHE A 9 -12.91 -6.83 -17.77
N SER A 10 -13.68 -7.84 -17.39
CA SER A 10 -14.80 -7.69 -16.46
C SER A 10 -14.35 -8.23 -15.11
N SER A 11 -13.67 -7.39 -14.34
CA SER A 11 -13.30 -7.73 -12.96
C SER A 11 -14.54 -7.59 -12.07
N LYS A 12 -15.17 -8.70 -11.71
CA LYS A 12 -16.33 -8.71 -10.83
C LYS A 12 -15.94 -8.66 -9.35
N SER A 13 -14.73 -9.13 -9.00
CA SER A 13 -14.17 -9.11 -7.64
C SER A 13 -12.67 -8.85 -7.63
N MET A 14 -12.15 -8.35 -6.49
CA MET A 14 -10.71 -8.17 -6.24
C MET A 14 -9.97 -9.51 -6.23
N ASP A 15 -10.61 -10.57 -5.76
CA ASP A 15 -10.03 -11.93 -5.76
C ASP A 15 -9.81 -12.48 -7.18
N ASP A 16 -10.70 -12.14 -8.12
CA ASP A 16 -10.57 -12.55 -9.52
C ASP A 16 -9.34 -11.88 -10.15
N LEU A 17 -9.08 -10.62 -9.81
CA LEU A 17 -7.91 -9.87 -10.25
C LEU A 17 -6.62 -10.47 -9.70
N ILE A 18 -6.60 -10.80 -8.41
CA ILE A 18 -5.45 -11.45 -7.77
C ILE A 18 -5.20 -12.83 -8.37
N SER A 19 -6.27 -13.58 -8.65
CA SER A 19 -6.17 -14.89 -9.30
C SER A 19 -5.65 -14.78 -10.73
N PHE A 20 -6.05 -13.74 -11.46
CA PHE A 20 -5.51 -13.43 -12.79
C PHE A 20 -4.01 -13.09 -12.74
N LEU A 21 -3.58 -12.27 -11.78
CA LEU A 21 -2.16 -11.93 -11.59
C LEU A 21 -1.30 -13.15 -11.25
N ASN A 22 -1.89 -14.14 -10.56
CA ASN A 22 -1.26 -15.43 -10.29
C ASN A 22 -1.38 -16.44 -11.44
N GLY A 23 -2.20 -16.16 -12.44
CA GLY A 23 -2.39 -17.04 -13.60
C GLY A 23 -1.09 -17.21 -14.37
N SER A 24 -0.87 -18.41 -14.92
CA SER A 24 0.31 -18.69 -15.74
C SER A 24 0.27 -17.86 -17.02
N HIS A 25 1.08 -16.81 -17.09
CA HIS A 25 1.39 -16.16 -18.37
C HIS A 25 2.25 -17.13 -19.18
N GLY A 26 1.82 -17.45 -20.41
CA GLY A 26 2.44 -18.51 -21.20
C GLY A 26 3.92 -18.23 -21.53
N GLU A 27 4.77 -19.21 -21.23
CA GLU A 27 6.17 -19.53 -21.60
C GLU A 27 7.10 -18.53 -22.33
N SER A 28 6.83 -17.22 -22.34
CA SER A 28 7.64 -16.26 -23.12
C SER A 28 7.70 -14.84 -22.57
N ASP A 29 7.09 -14.57 -21.42
CA ASP A 29 7.08 -13.22 -20.84
C ASP A 29 7.56 -13.27 -19.40
N ASP A 30 8.90 -13.22 -19.20
CA ASP A 30 9.57 -12.97 -17.90
C ASP A 30 9.35 -11.51 -17.45
N SER A 31 8.14 -10.99 -17.62
CA SER A 31 7.77 -9.63 -17.30
C SER A 31 7.53 -9.53 -15.79
N ILE A 32 8.52 -8.94 -15.09
CA ILE A 32 8.44 -8.65 -13.66
C ILE A 32 7.86 -7.24 -13.49
N VAL A 33 6.79 -7.13 -12.70
CA VAL A 33 6.22 -5.85 -12.31
C VAL A 33 6.82 -5.43 -10.97
N CYS A 34 7.45 -4.25 -10.94
CA CYS A 34 7.92 -3.65 -9.70
C CYS A 34 6.92 -2.61 -9.20
N LEU A 35 6.42 -2.82 -7.99
CA LEU A 35 5.54 -1.89 -7.30
C LEU A 35 6.34 -1.11 -6.26
N LEU A 36 6.44 0.21 -6.45
CA LEU A 36 7.05 1.11 -5.49
C LEU A 36 5.96 1.81 -4.68
N ILE A 37 5.91 1.55 -3.37
CA ILE A 37 4.94 2.14 -2.44
C ILE A 37 5.69 3.07 -1.49
N HIS A 38 5.39 4.37 -1.55
CA HIS A 38 5.87 5.28 -0.53
C HIS A 38 4.95 5.22 0.69
N ASN A 39 5.54 5.01 1.87
CA ASN A 39 4.85 5.06 3.17
C ASN A 39 3.64 4.10 3.25
N ILE A 40 3.92 2.78 3.16
CA ILE A 40 2.89 1.70 3.20
C ILE A 40 2.04 1.70 4.47
N ASP A 41 2.57 2.26 5.53
CA ASP A 41 1.95 2.44 6.84
C ASP A 41 1.18 3.76 6.96
N GLY A 42 1.01 4.48 5.84
CA GLY A 42 0.21 5.69 5.75
C GLY A 42 -1.26 5.45 6.12
N PRO A 43 -1.97 6.50 6.60
CA PRO A 43 -3.32 6.35 7.14
C PRO A 43 -4.33 5.78 6.13
N GLY A 44 -4.14 6.02 4.83
CA GLY A 44 -5.02 5.47 3.78
C GLY A 44 -4.78 4.00 3.43
N LEU A 45 -3.64 3.43 3.83
CA LEU A 45 -3.29 2.03 3.57
C LEU A 45 -3.30 1.18 4.86
N ARG A 46 -3.51 1.79 6.02
CA ARG A 46 -3.45 1.14 7.33
C ARG A 46 -4.61 0.17 7.61
N ASP A 47 -5.64 0.22 6.79
CA ASP A 47 -6.79 -0.68 6.89
C ASP A 47 -6.37 -2.16 6.71
N PRO A 48 -6.87 -3.08 7.57
CA PRO A 48 -6.48 -4.49 7.52
C PRO A 48 -6.82 -5.17 6.18
N ASP A 49 -7.94 -4.83 5.55
CA ASP A 49 -8.34 -5.41 4.26
C ASP A 49 -7.39 -4.94 3.15
N THR A 50 -6.92 -3.70 3.23
CA THR A 50 -5.95 -3.14 2.29
C THR A 50 -4.58 -3.82 2.45
N GLN A 51 -4.10 -4.00 3.68
CA GLN A 51 -2.84 -4.70 3.94
C GLN A 51 -2.91 -6.18 3.52
N LEU A 52 -4.07 -6.83 3.72
CA LEU A 52 -4.29 -8.20 3.27
C LEU A 52 -4.21 -8.30 1.74
N CYS A 53 -4.87 -7.39 1.03
CA CYS A 53 -4.81 -7.33 -0.44
C CYS A 53 -3.38 -7.09 -0.94
N LEU A 54 -2.65 -6.14 -0.34
CA LEU A 54 -1.24 -5.89 -0.66
C LEU A 54 -0.37 -7.11 -0.42
N GLY A 55 -0.62 -7.88 0.64
CA GLY A 55 0.09 -9.12 0.92
C GLY A 55 -0.21 -10.20 -0.11
N GLN A 56 -1.46 -10.36 -0.54
CA GLN A 56 -1.81 -11.27 -1.62
C GLN A 56 -1.13 -10.91 -2.95
N ILE A 57 -1.01 -9.61 -3.26
CA ILE A 57 -0.29 -9.09 -4.42
C ILE A 57 1.23 -9.36 -4.29
N ALA A 58 1.80 -9.19 -3.09
CA ALA A 58 3.20 -9.46 -2.82
C ALA A 58 3.57 -10.95 -2.98
N ALA A 59 2.60 -11.84 -2.73
CA ALA A 59 2.78 -13.28 -2.87
C ALA A 59 2.83 -13.75 -4.34
N CYS A 60 2.45 -12.90 -5.30
CA CYS A 60 2.51 -13.21 -6.72
C CYS A 60 3.97 -13.32 -7.22
N SER A 61 4.30 -14.37 -7.95
CA SER A 61 5.67 -14.64 -8.41
C SER A 61 6.26 -13.57 -9.35
N HIS A 62 5.39 -12.87 -10.09
CA HIS A 62 5.79 -11.86 -11.08
C HIS A 62 5.86 -10.44 -10.51
N ILE A 63 5.52 -10.26 -9.23
CA ILE A 63 5.44 -8.94 -8.61
C ILE A 63 6.54 -8.79 -7.56
N ARG A 64 7.25 -7.67 -7.60
CA ARG A 64 8.19 -7.28 -6.54
C ARG A 64 7.77 -5.96 -5.94
N ILE A 65 7.69 -5.90 -4.61
CA ILE A 65 7.32 -4.69 -3.90
C ILE A 65 8.55 -4.09 -3.23
N VAL A 66 8.73 -2.79 -3.43
CA VAL A 66 9.67 -1.96 -2.68
C VAL A 66 8.85 -0.92 -1.93
N THR A 67 9.09 -0.76 -0.64
CA THR A 67 8.32 0.18 0.17
C THR A 67 9.17 0.92 1.18
N SER A 68 8.76 2.16 1.51
CA SER A 68 9.24 2.88 2.70
C SER A 68 8.26 2.73 3.86
N ILE A 69 8.79 2.89 5.07
CA ILE A 69 8.07 2.83 6.35
C ILE A 69 8.56 4.00 7.19
N ASP A 70 7.65 4.76 7.78
CA ASP A 70 8.00 5.93 8.61
C ASP A 70 7.48 5.83 10.05
N HIS A 71 6.44 5.03 10.30
CA HIS A 71 5.82 4.88 11.62
C HIS A 71 6.45 3.73 12.41
N VAL A 72 6.79 4.01 13.68
CA VAL A 72 7.40 3.04 14.60
C VAL A 72 6.57 1.76 14.80
N ASN A 73 5.24 1.88 14.71
CA ASN A 73 4.32 0.74 14.88
C ASN A 73 3.98 0.03 13.57
N ALA A 74 4.61 0.36 12.44
CA ALA A 74 4.29 -0.28 11.15
C ALA A 74 4.36 -1.82 11.18
N PRO A 75 5.30 -2.48 11.89
CA PRO A 75 5.30 -3.94 11.98
C PRO A 75 4.05 -4.54 12.63
N LEU A 76 3.27 -3.76 13.39
CA LEU A 76 2.01 -4.22 14.01
C LEU A 76 0.86 -4.34 13.00
N LEU A 77 1.04 -3.83 11.78
CA LEU A 77 0.03 -3.94 10.72
C LEU A 77 -0.05 -5.34 10.11
N TRP A 78 0.93 -6.20 10.38
CA TRP A 78 1.03 -7.50 9.75
C TRP A 78 1.02 -8.63 10.76
N ASP A 79 0.14 -9.60 10.52
CA ASP A 79 0.16 -10.85 11.24
C ASP A 79 1.37 -11.71 10.87
N LYS A 80 1.75 -12.61 11.78
CA LYS A 80 2.85 -13.56 11.57
C LYS A 80 2.76 -14.30 10.22
N LYS A 81 1.53 -14.65 9.80
CA LYS A 81 1.31 -15.30 8.51
C LYS A 81 1.67 -14.36 7.34
N MET A 82 1.18 -13.12 7.36
CA MET A 82 1.41 -12.16 6.28
C MET A 82 2.91 -11.85 6.11
N VAL A 83 3.62 -11.62 7.21
CA VAL A 83 5.06 -11.31 7.15
C VAL A 83 5.86 -12.46 6.53
N HIS A 84 5.59 -13.71 6.94
CA HIS A 84 6.40 -14.86 6.52
C HIS A 84 5.96 -15.49 5.20
N THR A 85 4.67 -15.48 4.86
CA THR A 85 4.17 -16.19 3.66
C THR A 85 3.82 -15.28 2.51
N GLN A 86 3.50 -14.00 2.75
CA GLN A 86 3.02 -13.09 1.73
C GLN A 86 4.08 -12.06 1.36
N PHE A 87 4.52 -11.24 2.30
CA PHE A 87 5.43 -10.14 2.00
C PHE A 87 6.91 -10.55 1.91
N ASN A 88 7.35 -11.51 2.74
CA ASN A 88 8.74 -11.97 2.81
C ASN A 88 9.75 -10.80 2.81
N TRP A 89 9.54 -9.84 3.73
CA TRP A 89 10.27 -8.57 3.73
C TRP A 89 11.78 -8.73 3.93
N CYS A 90 12.55 -7.99 3.14
CA CYS A 90 13.97 -7.74 3.39
C CYS A 90 14.11 -6.31 3.94
N TRP A 91 14.58 -6.20 5.18
CA TRP A 91 14.63 -4.94 5.91
C TRP A 91 15.97 -4.23 5.69
N TYR A 92 15.90 -2.96 5.27
CA TYR A 92 17.06 -2.09 5.09
C TYR A 92 16.92 -0.83 5.94
N HIS A 93 17.95 -0.53 6.72
CA HIS A 93 18.00 0.71 7.50
C HIS A 93 18.63 1.83 6.65
N VAL A 94 17.83 2.80 6.23
CA VAL A 94 18.23 3.89 5.31
C VAL A 94 17.80 5.26 5.86
N PRO A 95 18.51 5.81 6.87
CA PRO A 95 18.21 7.13 7.40
C PRO A 95 18.71 8.22 6.46
N THR A 96 17.79 9.00 5.88
CA THR A 96 18.12 10.06 4.91
C THR A 96 18.27 11.45 5.56
N PHE A 97 17.67 11.66 6.74
CA PHE A 97 17.52 12.96 7.41
C PHE A 97 16.88 14.06 6.54
N ALA A 98 16.23 13.69 5.44
CA ALA A 98 15.51 14.60 4.58
C ALA A 98 14.18 15.03 5.24
N PRO A 99 13.74 16.28 5.05
CA PRO A 99 12.47 16.74 5.61
C PRO A 99 11.27 16.09 4.91
N TYR A 100 10.24 15.72 5.68
CA TYR A 100 8.99 15.12 5.22
C TYR A 100 8.02 16.16 4.60
N THR A 101 8.46 16.91 3.60
CA THR A 101 7.66 18.02 3.05
C THR A 101 6.37 17.56 2.37
N ILE A 102 6.40 16.41 1.68
CA ILE A 102 5.24 15.88 0.95
C ILE A 102 4.34 15.10 1.90
N GLU A 103 4.93 14.23 2.71
CA GLU A 103 4.25 13.33 3.63
C GLU A 103 3.54 14.10 4.75
N ALA A 104 4.13 15.22 5.22
CA ALA A 104 3.54 16.06 6.25
C ALA A 104 2.42 16.98 5.74
N THR A 105 2.21 17.12 4.43
CA THR A 105 1.23 18.07 3.86
C THR A 105 -0.20 17.82 4.35
N PHE A 106 -0.54 16.56 4.62
CA PHE A 106 -1.89 16.15 5.00
C PHE A 106 -2.08 15.92 6.50
N PHE A 107 -1.03 16.09 7.29
CA PHE A 107 -1.12 16.03 8.75
C PHE A 107 -1.61 17.37 9.30
N PRO A 108 -2.55 17.36 10.25
CA PRO A 108 -2.99 18.59 10.91
C PRO A 108 -1.83 19.11 11.76
N LEU A 109 -1.21 20.19 11.29
CA LEU A 109 -0.17 20.87 12.04
C LEU A 109 -0.84 21.68 13.14
N ILE A 110 -0.73 21.22 14.39
CA ILE A 110 -1.26 21.92 15.58
C ILE A 110 -0.75 23.37 15.67
N LEU A 111 0.42 23.65 15.08
CA LEU A 111 1.07 24.95 15.10
C LEU A 111 1.00 25.72 13.77
N ALA A 112 0.39 25.18 12.70
CA ALA A 112 0.27 25.93 11.45
C ALA A 112 -0.86 26.96 11.54
N HIS A 113 -0.49 28.23 11.48
CA HIS A 113 -1.44 29.33 11.38
C HIS A 113 -2.26 29.25 10.08
N GLY A 114 -3.58 29.09 10.21
CA GLY A 114 -4.58 29.71 9.34
C GLY A 114 -4.83 29.08 7.97
N GLY A 115 -5.80 28.15 7.90
CA GLY A 115 -6.49 27.80 6.66
C GLY A 115 -7.78 27.05 6.94
N THR A 116 -8.91 27.52 6.41
CA THR A 116 -10.28 27.01 6.68
C THR A 116 -10.46 25.50 6.42
N ALA A 117 -9.61 24.89 5.59
CA ALA A 117 -9.62 23.46 5.28
C ALA A 117 -9.09 22.55 6.42
N GLN A 118 -8.35 23.09 7.40
CA GLN A 118 -7.79 22.30 8.51
C GLN A 118 -8.80 22.01 9.65
N SER A 119 -10.00 22.60 9.59
CA SER A 119 -10.98 22.52 10.68
C SER A 119 -11.65 21.15 10.80
N ALA A 120 -11.95 20.46 9.70
CA ALA A 120 -12.75 19.23 9.75
C ALA A 120 -11.98 18.02 10.30
N LYS A 121 -10.73 17.81 9.87
CA LYS A 121 -9.87 16.72 10.37
C LYS A 121 -9.50 16.93 11.84
N THR A 122 -9.21 18.17 12.24
CA THR A 122 -8.94 18.52 13.63
C THR A 122 -10.17 18.29 14.50
N ALA A 123 -11.37 18.68 14.03
CA ALA A 123 -12.61 18.39 14.73
C ALA A 123 -12.88 16.88 14.86
N ALA A 124 -12.61 16.07 13.83
CA ALA A 124 -12.76 14.62 13.90
C ALA A 124 -11.83 13.98 14.95
N ILE A 125 -10.58 14.46 15.05
CA ILE A 125 -9.61 14.00 16.06
C ILE A 125 -10.11 14.36 17.46
N VAL A 126 -10.57 15.60 17.69
CA VAL A 126 -11.13 16.02 18.98
C VAL A 126 -12.35 15.17 19.34
N LEU A 127 -13.25 14.91 18.40
CA LEU A 127 -14.42 14.07 18.62
C LEU A 127 -14.04 12.62 18.95
N GLN A 128 -13.03 12.05 18.29
CA GLN A 128 -12.52 10.71 18.63
C GLN A 128 -11.90 10.64 20.03
N SER A 129 -11.36 11.75 20.54
CA SER A 129 -10.77 11.81 21.89
C SER A 129 -11.80 11.99 23.01
N LEU A 130 -13.04 12.36 22.67
CA LEU A 130 -14.13 12.52 23.63
C LEU A 130 -14.84 11.18 23.83
N THR A 131 -14.21 10.31 24.63
CA THR A 131 -14.85 9.16 25.28
C THR A 131 -14.61 9.23 26.77
#